data_AF-A0A7Y4QJG1-F1
#
_entry.id   AF-A0A7Y4QJG1-F1
#
_cell.length_a   1.000
_cell.length_b   1.000
_cell.length_c   1.000
_cell.angle_alpha   90.00
_cell.angle_beta   90.00
_cell.angle_gamma   90.00
#
_symmetry.space_group_name_H-M   'P 1'
#
loop_
_entity.id
_entity.type
_entity.pdbx_description
1 polymer ?
#
loop_
_entity_poly.entity_id
_entity_poly.type
_entity_poly.pdbx_seq_one_letter_code
_entity_poly.pdbx_strand_id
1 'polypeptide(L)'
;MAQAVLPIADGRDVIRKSIIVLALALLVGCSRQNVRMAHPEDPQGRYREQIAAAQRLLEQKEKWTDRVEWEVLKTADGWDVIAWRVEHPDRKGPERYLPWGYSVIKLDSRMTTIGYHRKG
;
A
#
# COMPACT_ATOMS: atom_id res chain seq x y z
N MET A 1 57.59 -33.80 0.45
CA MET A 1 57.53 -32.33 0.63
C MET A 1 56.50 -31.80 -0.35
N ALA A 2 55.33 -31.36 0.12
CA ALA A 2 54.23 -30.90 -0.73
C ALA A 2 54.15 -29.37 -0.67
N GLN A 3 54.21 -28.69 -1.83
CA GLN A 3 53.90 -27.27 -1.94
C GLN A 3 52.48 -27.12 -2.45
N ALA A 4 51.63 -26.51 -1.62
CA ALA A 4 50.28 -26.13 -1.99
C ALA A 4 50.31 -24.79 -2.75
N VAL A 5 49.81 -24.79 -3.98
CA VAL A 5 49.57 -23.58 -4.78
C VAL A 5 48.16 -23.10 -4.47
N LEU A 6 48.04 -21.95 -3.81
CA LEU A 6 46.76 -21.26 -3.64
C LEU A 6 46.43 -20.49 -4.93
N PRO A 7 45.18 -20.58 -5.46
CA PRO A 7 44.80 -19.82 -6.62
C PRO A 7 44.61 -18.34 -6.26
N ILE A 8 45.34 -17.48 -6.96
CA ILE A 8 45.15 -16.02 -6.94
C ILE A 8 43.81 -15.73 -7.63
N ALA A 9 42.82 -15.27 -6.86
CA ALA A 9 41.51 -14.90 -7.37
C ALA A 9 41.64 -13.67 -8.31
N ASP A 10 41.17 -13.83 -9.54
CA ASP A 10 41.18 -12.83 -10.61
C ASP A 10 40.22 -11.66 -10.27
N GLY A 11 40.78 -10.46 -10.11
CA GLY A 11 40.03 -9.24 -9.76
C GLY A 11 38.99 -8.80 -10.79
N ARG A 12 38.99 -9.37 -12.00
CA ARG A 12 38.00 -9.08 -13.04
C ARG A 12 36.61 -9.67 -12.74
N ASP A 13 36.55 -10.75 -11.96
CA ASP A 13 35.29 -11.37 -11.54
C ASP A 13 34.56 -10.55 -10.47
N VAL A 14 35.31 -9.88 -9.59
CA VAL A 14 34.75 -9.08 -8.48
C VAL A 14 34.05 -7.83 -9.02
N ILE A 15 34.64 -7.18 -10.04
CA ILE A 15 34.08 -5.97 -10.66
C ILE A 15 32.81 -6.31 -11.47
N ARG A 16 32.83 -7.42 -12.24
CA ARG A 16 31.64 -7.87 -12.98
C ARG A 16 30.48 -8.26 -12.07
N LYS A 17 30.75 -8.99 -10.97
CA LYS A 17 29.73 -9.37 -9.99
C LYS A 17 29.13 -8.15 -9.28
N SER A 18 29.96 -7.14 -8.98
CA SER A 18 29.52 -5.90 -8.33
C SER A 18 28.55 -5.08 -9.19
N ILE A 19 28.77 -5.00 -10.51
CA ILE A 19 27.89 -4.29 -11.44
C ILE A 19 26.52 -5.01 -11.60
N ILE A 20 26.52 -6.34 -11.63
CA ILE A 20 25.28 -7.14 -11.77
C ILE A 20 24.41 -7.02 -10.51
N VAL A 21 25.01 -7.02 -9.31
CA VAL A 21 24.28 -6.83 -8.04
C VAL A 21 23.71 -5.40 -7.94
N LEU A 22 24.46 -4.40 -8.39
CA LEU A 22 24.00 -3.01 -8.39
C LEU A 22 22.84 -2.78 -9.38
N ALA A 23 22.88 -3.43 -10.55
CA ALA A 23 21.79 -3.37 -11.54
C ALA A 23 20.52 -4.10 -11.07
N LEU A 24 20.65 -5.22 -10.34
CA LEU A 24 19.49 -5.90 -9.73
C LEU A 24 18.85 -5.07 -8.60
N ALA A 25 19.66 -4.35 -7.80
CA ALA A 25 19.14 -3.48 -6.75
C ALA A 25 18.32 -2.29 -7.31
N LEU A 26 18.66 -1.80 -8.51
CA LEU A 26 17.94 -0.71 -9.19
C LEU A 26 16.61 -1.17 -9.82
N LEU A 27 16.44 -2.47 -10.10
CA LEU A 27 15.18 -3.03 -10.61
C LEU A 27 14.14 -3.30 -9.51
N VAL A 28 14.54 -3.26 -8.23
CA VAL A 28 13.61 -3.14 -7.09
C VAL A 28 13.17 -1.67 -6.92
N GLY A 29 13.03 -0.98 -8.06
CA GLY A 29 12.42 0.33 -8.14
C GLY A 29 10.99 0.23 -7.66
N CYS A 30 10.75 0.87 -6.52
CA CYS A 30 9.48 1.10 -5.86
C CYS A 30 8.27 0.91 -6.78
N SER A 31 7.61 -0.24 -6.65
CA SER A 31 6.22 -0.38 -7.06
C SER A 31 5.40 0.55 -6.18
N ARG A 32 5.43 1.84 -6.50
CA ARG A 32 4.45 2.82 -6.06
C ARG A 32 3.21 2.49 -6.86
N GLN A 33 2.55 1.40 -6.45
CA GLN A 33 1.26 1.00 -6.97
C GLN A 33 0.39 2.25 -6.86
N ASN A 34 0.01 2.80 -8.01
CA ASN A 34 -1.00 3.83 -8.06
C ASN A 34 -2.28 3.14 -7.62
N VAL A 35 -2.49 3.10 -6.31
CA VAL A 35 -3.78 2.75 -5.72
C VAL A 35 -4.75 3.71 -6.40
N ARG A 36 -5.64 3.14 -7.19
CA ARG A 36 -6.70 3.83 -7.91
C ARG A 36 -7.96 3.10 -7.49
N MET A 37 -8.96 3.85 -7.06
CA MET A 37 -10.20 3.29 -6.58
C MET A 37 -10.79 2.36 -7.64
N ALA A 38 -10.88 1.06 -7.33
CA ALA A 38 -11.42 0.08 -8.26
C ALA A 38 -12.95 0.09 -8.21
N HIS A 39 -13.51 0.09 -7.00
CA HIS A 39 -14.95 0.11 -6.77
C HIS A 39 -15.32 0.74 -5.43
N PRO A 40 -16.30 1.68 -5.40
CA PRO A 40 -16.88 2.16 -4.15
C PRO A 40 -17.81 1.11 -3.54
N GLU A 41 -17.53 0.78 -2.28
CA GLU A 41 -18.35 -0.06 -1.43
C GLU A 41 -19.46 0.76 -0.77
N ASP A 42 -20.65 0.17 -0.69
CA ASP A 42 -21.78 0.75 0.04
C ASP A 42 -21.52 0.66 1.56
N PRO A 43 -21.51 1.79 2.30
CA PRO A 43 -21.38 1.80 3.76
C PRO A 43 -22.43 0.97 4.50
N GLN A 44 -23.62 0.79 3.91
CA GLN A 44 -24.68 -0.05 4.48
C GLN A 44 -24.71 -1.47 3.91
N GLY A 45 -23.80 -1.77 3.01
CA GLY A 45 -23.71 -3.06 2.31
C GLY A 45 -23.00 -4.14 3.12
N ARG A 46 -22.41 -5.09 2.38
CA ARG A 46 -21.76 -6.29 2.93
C ARG A 46 -20.67 -5.99 3.96
N TYR A 47 -19.93 -4.89 3.78
CA TYR A 47 -18.78 -4.54 4.61
C TYR A 47 -19.08 -3.44 5.64
N ARG A 48 -20.36 -3.26 6.00
CA ARG A 48 -20.82 -2.23 6.93
C ARG A 48 -20.03 -2.21 8.24
N GLU A 49 -19.70 -3.37 8.80
CA GLU A 49 -18.98 -3.46 10.08
C GLU A 49 -17.52 -2.99 9.95
N GLN A 50 -16.83 -3.40 8.88
CA GLN A 50 -15.46 -3.00 8.58
C GLN A 50 -15.39 -1.49 8.34
N ILE A 51 -16.34 -0.97 7.54
CA ILE A 51 -16.45 0.46 7.25
C ILE A 51 -16.73 1.23 8.53
N ALA A 52 -17.66 0.79 9.38
CA ALA A 52 -17.96 1.46 10.64
C ALA A 52 -16.76 1.50 11.60
N ALA A 53 -15.98 0.41 11.67
CA ALA A 53 -14.75 0.36 12.47
C ALA A 53 -13.70 1.34 11.93
N ALA A 54 -13.48 1.36 10.62
CA ALA A 54 -12.55 2.26 9.97
C ALA A 54 -12.99 3.74 10.06
N GLN A 55 -14.29 4.01 9.95
CA GLN A 55 -14.88 5.34 10.06
C GLN A 55 -14.61 5.98 11.41
N ARG A 56 -14.79 5.24 12.51
CA ARG A 56 -14.48 5.75 13.86
C ARG A 56 -13.03 6.20 14.00
N LEU A 57 -12.10 5.47 13.38
CA LEU A 57 -10.69 5.85 13.39
C LEU A 57 -10.46 7.07 12.49
N LEU A 58 -11.06 7.09 11.31
CA LEU A 58 -10.92 8.18 10.36
C LEU A 58 -11.41 9.51 10.96
N GLU A 59 -12.55 9.51 11.63
CA GLU A 59 -13.13 10.68 12.31
C GLU A 59 -12.23 11.25 13.40
N GLN A 60 -11.40 10.41 14.03
CA GLN A 60 -10.42 10.84 15.03
C GLN A 60 -9.15 11.44 14.40
N LYS A 61 -8.82 11.06 13.16
CA LYS A 61 -7.53 11.39 12.53
C LYS A 61 -7.65 12.46 11.44
N GLU A 62 -8.80 12.58 10.81
CA GLU A 62 -8.99 13.36 9.59
C GLU A 62 -10.23 14.27 9.69
N LYS A 63 -10.22 15.36 8.92
CA LYS A 63 -11.31 16.37 8.92
C LYS A 63 -12.28 16.23 7.75
N TRP A 64 -11.99 15.35 6.79
CA TRP A 64 -12.71 15.20 5.52
C TRP A 64 -13.63 13.96 5.52
N THR A 65 -14.06 13.51 6.71
CA THR A 65 -14.82 12.26 6.88
C THR A 65 -16.25 12.33 6.38
N ASP A 66 -16.76 13.52 6.06
CA ASP A 66 -18.08 13.79 5.49
C ASP A 66 -18.15 13.46 3.99
N ARG A 67 -16.99 13.45 3.30
CA ARG A 67 -16.89 13.23 1.85
C ARG A 67 -15.94 12.10 1.55
N VAL A 68 -16.28 10.93 2.06
CA VAL A 68 -15.49 9.71 1.90
C VAL A 68 -16.29 8.65 1.17
N GLU A 69 -15.64 7.98 0.23
CA GLU A 69 -16.11 6.70 -0.28
C GLU A 69 -15.14 5.60 0.14
N TRP A 70 -15.68 4.39 0.27
CA TRP A 70 -14.96 3.28 0.88
C TRP A 70 -14.60 2.25 -0.17
N GLU A 71 -13.47 1.61 0.01
CA GLU A 71 -13.07 0.42 -0.73
C GLU A 71 -12.57 -0.59 0.29
N VAL A 72 -13.05 -1.83 0.22
CA VAL A 72 -12.72 -2.86 1.20
C VAL A 72 -12.07 -4.04 0.50
N LEU A 73 -10.81 -4.29 0.83
CA LEU A 73 -10.03 -5.38 0.27
C LEU A 73 -9.84 -6.45 1.34
N LYS A 74 -10.33 -7.66 1.07
CA LYS A 74 -10.08 -8.82 1.95
C LYS A 74 -8.63 -9.26 1.80
N THR A 75 -7.90 -9.36 2.91
CA THR A 75 -6.52 -9.88 2.96
C THR A 75 -6.50 -11.23 3.69
N ALA A 76 -5.33 -11.89 3.73
CA ALA A 76 -5.16 -13.15 4.44
C ALA A 76 -5.46 -13.01 5.95
N ASP A 77 -5.03 -11.90 6.55
CA ASP A 77 -5.07 -11.70 8.00
C ASP A 77 -6.26 -10.82 8.47
N GLY A 78 -7.03 -10.26 7.52
CA GLY A 78 -8.07 -9.31 7.86
C GLY A 78 -8.62 -8.55 6.66
N TRP A 79 -8.64 -7.22 6.76
CA TRP A 79 -9.15 -6.32 5.74
C TRP A 79 -8.31 -5.05 5.65
N ASP A 80 -8.07 -4.59 4.42
CA ASP A 80 -7.61 -3.24 4.14
C ASP A 80 -8.83 -2.40 3.75
N VAL A 81 -9.19 -1.44 4.60
CA VAL A 81 -10.28 -0.50 4.37
C VAL A 81 -9.68 0.82 3.91
N ILE A 82 -9.94 1.19 2.66
CA ILE A 82 -9.42 2.39 2.03
C ILE A 82 -10.52 3.45 2.02
N ALA A 83 -10.23 4.57 2.67
CA ALA A 83 -11.06 5.76 2.70
C ALA A 83 -10.60 6.74 1.63
N TRP A 84 -11.40 6.93 0.58
CA TRP A 84 -11.13 7.85 -0.52
C TRP A 84 -11.81 9.18 -0.30
N ARG A 85 -11.04 10.27 -0.25
CA ARG A 85 -11.58 11.63 -0.19
C ARG A 85 -12.16 12.03 -1.54
N VAL A 86 -13.44 12.38 -1.53
CA VAL A 86 -14.18 12.90 -2.68
C VAL A 86 -14.10 14.43 -2.68
N GLU A 87 -13.49 14.99 -3.72
CA GLU A 87 -13.39 16.45 -3.90
C GLU A 87 -14.38 16.96 -4.96
N HIS A 88 -14.60 16.19 -6.01
CA HIS A 88 -15.49 16.55 -7.13
C HIS A 88 -16.63 15.54 -7.26
N PRO A 89 -17.68 15.63 -6.40
CA PRO A 89 -18.78 14.66 -6.42
C PRO A 89 -19.53 14.63 -7.75
N ASP A 90 -19.57 15.74 -8.49
CA ASP A 90 -20.27 15.88 -9.78
C ASP A 90 -19.55 15.19 -10.95
N ARG A 91 -18.26 14.86 -10.79
CA ARG A 91 -17.49 14.15 -11.82
C ARG A 91 -17.81 12.66 -11.78
N LYS A 92 -17.49 11.93 -12.84
CA LYS A 92 -17.65 10.47 -12.90
C LYS A 92 -16.31 9.76 -12.79
N GLY A 93 -16.33 8.60 -12.14
CA GLY A 93 -15.16 7.73 -12.03
C GLY A 93 -14.01 8.33 -11.22
N PRO A 94 -12.76 7.97 -11.51
CA PRO A 94 -11.61 8.24 -10.64
C PRO A 94 -11.20 9.72 -10.55
N GLU A 95 -11.70 10.59 -11.44
CA GLU A 95 -11.44 12.04 -11.40
C GLU A 95 -12.13 12.78 -10.24
N ARG A 96 -13.01 12.06 -9.52
CA ARG A 96 -13.73 12.54 -8.34
C ARG A 96 -12.85 12.64 -7.10
N TYR A 97 -11.77 11.85 -7.06
CA TYR A 97 -10.91 11.68 -5.91
C TYR A 97 -9.57 12.39 -6.11
N LEU A 98 -8.93 12.79 -5.02
CA LEU A 98 -7.56 13.28 -5.07
C LEU A 98 -6.58 12.10 -5.19
N PRO A 99 -5.55 12.15 -6.06
CA PRO A 99 -4.58 11.05 -6.23
C PRO A 99 -3.81 10.69 -4.95
N TRP A 100 -3.74 11.64 -4.01
CA TRP A 100 -3.13 11.52 -2.70
C TRP A 100 -4.14 11.69 -1.56
N GLY A 101 -5.44 11.80 -1.83
CA GLY A 101 -6.45 12.00 -0.79
C GLY A 101 -7.08 10.68 -0.37
N TYR A 102 -6.28 9.76 0.18
CA TYR A 102 -6.84 8.52 0.72
C TYR A 102 -6.09 8.03 1.95
N SER A 103 -6.82 7.36 2.85
CA SER A 103 -6.25 6.71 4.03
C SER A 103 -6.53 5.22 3.98
N VAL A 104 -5.54 4.40 4.32
CA VAL A 104 -5.66 2.94 4.42
C VAL A 104 -5.70 2.58 5.91
N ILE A 105 -6.78 1.92 6.32
CA ILE A 105 -6.98 1.39 7.66
C ILE A 105 -6.93 -0.13 7.58
N LYS A 106 -6.00 -0.73 8.32
CA LYS A 106 -5.85 -2.18 8.39
C LYS A 106 -6.58 -2.73 9.60
N LEU A 107 -7.50 -3.65 9.36
CA LEU A 107 -8.27 -4.34 10.38
C LEU A 107 -7.86 -5.81 10.42
N ASP A 108 -7.70 -6.38 11.62
CA ASP A 108 -7.55 -7.83 11.79
C ASP A 108 -8.91 -8.57 11.68
N SER A 109 -8.87 -9.90 11.74
CA SER A 109 -10.07 -10.77 11.79
C SER A 109 -11.11 -10.40 12.86
N ARG A 110 -10.71 -9.70 13.93
CA ARG A 110 -11.55 -9.30 15.07
C ARG A 110 -12.02 -7.84 14.98
N MET A 111 -11.84 -7.18 13.84
CA MET A 111 -12.15 -5.76 13.62
C MET A 111 -11.30 -4.80 14.48
N THR A 112 -10.13 -5.25 14.93
CA THR A 112 -9.17 -4.42 15.64
C THR A 112 -8.31 -3.68 14.62
N THR A 113 -8.15 -2.37 14.79
CA THR A 113 -7.20 -1.60 13.99
C THR A 113 -5.78 -2.03 14.32
N ILE A 114 -5.09 -2.61 13.34
CA ILE A 114 -3.69 -3.02 13.44
C ILE A 114 -2.74 -2.08 12.68
N GLY A 115 -3.28 -1.19 11.85
CA GLY A 115 -2.48 -0.23 11.11
C GLY A 115 -3.29 0.93 10.54
N TYR A 116 -2.64 2.08 10.42
CA TYR A 116 -3.15 3.27 9.77
C TYR A 116 -2.07 3.87 8.88
N HIS A 117 -2.39 4.12 7.62
CA HIS A 117 -1.51 4.81 6.70
C HIS A 117 -2.27 5.88 5.94
N ARG A 118 -1.91 7.14 6.18
CA ARG A 118 -2.40 8.27 5.39
C ARG A 118 -1.51 8.43 4.16
N LYS A 119 -2.12 8.45 2.97
CA LYS A 119 -1.52 9.14 1.82
C LYS A 119 -2.09 10.55 1.81
N GLY A 120 -1.20 11.53 1.69
CA GLY A 120 -1.47 12.96 1.75
C GLY A 120 -0.28 13.73 1.24
#